data_AF-A0A522CRV7-F1
#
_entry.id   AF-A0A522CRV7-F1
#
_cell.length_a   1.000
_cell.length_b   1.000
_cell.length_c   1.000
_cell.angle_alpha   90.00
_cell.angle_beta   90.00
_cell.angle_gamma   90.00
#
_symmetry.space_group_name_H-M   'P 1'
#
loop_
_entity.id
_entity.type
_entity.pdbx_description
1 polymer ?
#
loop_
_entity_poly.entity_id
_entity_poly.type
_entity_poly.pdbx_seq_one_letter_code
_entity_poly.pdbx_strand_id
1 'polypeptide(L)'
;MVVQWGGSDVYKVGGKVFAVVGFDNGLAFKVSEIGFEVLTSDGGPGRQAPYFAKGGWVVVDPDSVAMGEASGWLEAAHQIVASKLTKKARAELGL
;
A
#
# COMPACT_ATOMS: atom_id res chain seq x y z
N MET A 1 5.69 10.05 -10.55
CA MET A 1 6.46 8.84 -10.22
C MET A 1 7.79 9.29 -9.64
N VAL A 2 8.10 8.91 -8.40
CA VAL A 2 9.35 9.29 -7.74
C VAL A 2 10.05 7.98 -7.35
N VAL A 3 11.08 7.62 -8.11
CA VAL A 3 11.96 6.47 -7.82
C VAL A 3 12.82 6.86 -6.63
N GLN A 4 12.62 6.21 -5.50
CA GLN A 4 13.47 6.33 -4.32
C GLN A 4 13.65 4.90 -3.81
N TRP A 5 14.90 4.54 -3.52
CA TRP A 5 15.36 3.22 -3.04
C TRP A 5 15.54 2.17 -4.15
N GLY A 6 16.73 2.14 -4.76
CA GLY A 6 17.35 0.91 -5.31
C GLY A 6 16.57 0.08 -6.33
N GLY A 7 15.62 0.66 -7.08
CA GLY A 7 14.78 -0.06 -8.04
C GLY A 7 13.32 -0.25 -7.62
N SER A 8 12.91 0.30 -6.47
CA SER A 8 11.51 0.30 -6.03
C SER A 8 10.76 1.57 -6.47
N ASP A 9 9.54 1.39 -7.00
CA ASP A 9 8.64 2.49 -7.32
C ASP A 9 7.79 2.85 -6.11
N VAL A 10 7.93 4.09 -5.61
CA VAL A 10 7.22 4.58 -4.42
C VAL A 10 6.04 5.45 -4.84
N TYR A 11 4.85 5.06 -4.42
CA TYR A 11 3.60 5.74 -4.71
C TYR A 11 3.13 6.56 -3.50
N LYS A 12 2.80 7.83 -3.74
CA LYS A 12 2.45 8.79 -2.70
C LYS A 12 1.20 9.58 -3.08
N VAL A 13 0.39 9.95 -2.07
CA VAL A 13 -0.71 10.90 -2.18
C VAL A 13 -0.54 11.98 -1.11
N GLY A 14 -0.57 13.26 -1.52
CA GLY A 14 -0.33 14.39 -0.62
C GLY A 14 0.97 14.29 0.17
N GLY A 15 2.05 13.79 -0.46
CA GLY A 15 3.36 13.60 0.17
C GLY A 15 3.49 12.37 1.09
N LYS A 16 2.41 11.60 1.31
CA LYS A 16 2.43 10.38 2.14
C LYS A 16 2.46 9.13 1.26
N VAL A 17 3.29 8.16 1.60
CA VAL A 17 3.40 6.87 0.88
C VAL A 17 2.16 6.03 1.15
N PHE A 18 1.63 5.40 0.11
CA PHE A 18 0.55 4.41 0.23
C PHE A 18 0.89 3.04 -0.38
N ALA A 19 1.83 2.98 -1.32
CA ALA A 19 2.32 1.74 -1.89
C ALA A 19 3.79 1.84 -2.34
N VAL A 20 4.46 0.70 -2.40
CA VAL A 20 5.82 0.53 -2.89
C VAL A 20 5.88 -0.76 -3.71
N VAL A 21 6.25 -0.65 -4.99
CA VAL A 21 6.45 -1.80 -5.88
C VAL A 21 7.94 -2.14 -5.89
N GLY A 22 8.28 -3.42 -5.86
CA GLY A 22 9.67 -3.89 -5.83
C GLY A 22 10.31 -3.79 -4.44
N PHE A 23 9.50 -3.72 -3.37
CA PHE A 23 9.98 -3.78 -2.00
C PHE A 23 10.15 -5.23 -1.60
N ASP A 24 11.39 -5.68 -1.35
CA ASP A 24 11.69 -7.09 -1.06
C ASP A 24 11.19 -8.03 -2.17
N ASN A 25 11.30 -7.60 -3.44
CA ASN A 25 10.69 -8.21 -4.63
C ASN A 25 9.17 -8.32 -4.60
N GLY A 26 8.50 -7.62 -3.68
CA GLY A 26 7.05 -7.65 -3.50
C GLY A 26 6.36 -6.32 -3.77
N LEU A 27 5.03 -6.37 -3.64
CA LEU A 27 4.15 -5.21 -3.60
C LEU A 27 3.80 -4.90 -2.15
N ALA A 28 4.36 -3.83 -1.59
CA ALA A 28 4.04 -3.36 -0.25
C ALA A 28 3.00 -2.24 -0.29
N PHE A 29 1.93 -2.32 0.51
CA PHE A 29 0.88 -1.31 0.49
C PHE A 29 0.19 -1.12 1.84
N LYS A 30 -0.41 0.06 2.01
CA LYS A 30 -1.16 0.41 3.22
C LYS A 30 -2.48 -0.35 3.26
N VAL A 31 -2.77 -0.98 4.39
CA VAL A 31 -4.04 -1.65 4.64
C VAL A 31 -4.74 -1.10 5.88
N SER A 32 -6.04 -1.38 6.01
CA SER A 32 -6.77 -1.23 7.26
C SER A 32 -6.36 -2.35 8.23
N GLU A 33 -6.75 -2.23 9.50
CA GLU A 33 -6.51 -3.29 10.49
C GLU A 33 -7.18 -4.62 10.08
N ILE A 34 -8.45 -4.55 9.66
CA ILE A 34 -9.18 -5.70 9.12
C ILE A 34 -8.48 -6.28 7.88
N GLY A 35 -8.06 -5.43 6.94
CA GLY A 35 -7.36 -5.88 5.73
C GLY A 35 -6.02 -6.53 6.05
N PHE A 36 -5.32 -6.05 7.09
CA PHE A 36 -4.09 -6.66 7.58
C PHE A 36 -4.35 -8.07 8.09
N GLU A 37 -5.35 -8.27 8.94
CA GLU A 37 -5.70 -9.59 9.47
C GLU A 37 -6.08 -10.57 8.34
N VAL A 38 -6.92 -10.13 7.39
CA VAL A 38 -7.34 -10.98 6.26
C VAL A 38 -6.16 -11.40 5.41
N LEU A 39 -5.31 -10.44 4.99
CA LEU A 39 -4.21 -10.73 4.06
C LEU A 39 -3.06 -11.49 4.70
N THR A 40 -2.91 -11.41 6.03
CA THR A 40 -1.84 -12.09 6.79
C THR A 40 -2.32 -13.33 7.54
N SER A 41 -3.60 -13.69 7.40
CA SER A 41 -4.17 -14.92 7.94
C SER A 41 -3.55 -16.17 7.31
N ASP A 42 -3.78 -17.33 7.92
CA ASP A 42 -3.30 -18.60 7.39
C ASP A 42 -3.87 -18.86 5.98
N GLY A 43 -2.98 -19.05 5.00
CA GLY A 43 -3.35 -19.13 3.58
C GLY A 43 -3.57 -17.78 2.87
N GLY A 44 -3.37 -16.65 3.56
CA GLY A 44 -3.40 -15.32 2.96
C GLY A 44 -2.21 -15.06 2.03
N PRO A 45 -2.35 -14.17 1.03
CA PRO A 45 -1.31 -13.92 0.03
C PRO A 45 -0.17 -13.02 0.55
N GLY A 46 -0.26 -12.54 1.79
CA GLY A 46 0.58 -11.47 2.30
C GLY A 46 1.17 -11.73 3.67
N ARG A 47 2.19 -10.93 3.99
CA ARG A 47 2.81 -10.89 5.31
C ARG A 47 3.04 -9.44 5.74
N GLN A 48 3.31 -9.22 7.01
CA GLN A 48 3.73 -7.90 7.51
C GLN A 48 4.92 -7.39 6.69
N ALA A 49 4.80 -6.18 6.14
CA ALA A 49 5.89 -5.54 5.43
C ALA A 49 7.04 -5.19 6.42
N PRO A 50 8.27 -5.68 6.20
CA PRO A 50 9.43 -5.30 7.01
C PRO A 50 9.65 -3.79 7.09
N TYR A 51 10.15 -3.28 8.21
CA TYR A 51 10.48 -1.84 8.41
C TYR A 51 9.30 -0.86 8.35
N PHE A 52 8.09 -1.32 8.03
CA PHE A 52 6.87 -0.53 8.13
C PHE A 52 6.19 -0.66 9.50
N ALA A 53 5.26 0.24 9.78
CA ALA A 53 4.44 0.17 11.00
C ALA A 53 3.68 -1.16 11.06
N LYS A 54 3.75 -1.83 12.22
CA LYS A 54 3.07 -3.10 12.48
C LYS A 54 1.55 -2.96 12.34
N GLY A 55 0.90 -3.98 11.79
CA GLY A 55 -0.57 -4.06 11.72
C GLY A 55 -1.21 -3.12 10.69
N GLY A 56 -0.42 -2.52 9.79
CA GLY A 56 -0.94 -1.56 8.83
C GLY A 56 -0.32 -1.62 7.45
N TRP A 57 0.63 -2.50 7.23
CA TRP A 57 1.33 -2.64 5.96
C TRP A 57 1.57 -4.10 5.66
N VAL A 58 1.18 -4.52 4.47
CA VAL A 58 1.38 -5.87 3.97
C VAL A 58 2.30 -5.81 2.76
N VAL A 59 3.12 -6.84 2.60
CA VAL A 59 3.83 -7.14 1.35
C VAL A 59 3.30 -8.46 0.79
N VAL A 60 2.97 -8.46 -0.50
CA VAL A 60 2.53 -9.64 -1.26
C VAL A 60 3.51 -9.90 -2.40
N ASP A 61 3.57 -11.14 -2.89
CA ASP A 61 4.25 -11.46 -4.13
C ASP A 61 3.35 -11.07 -5.32
N PRO A 62 3.73 -10.08 -6.16
CA PRO A 62 2.91 -9.62 -7.28
C PRO A 62 2.62 -10.72 -8.31
N ASP A 63 3.47 -11.74 -8.43
CA ASP A 63 3.27 -12.83 -9.38
C ASP A 63 2.25 -13.87 -8.87
N SER A 64 1.96 -13.85 -7.57
CA SER A 64 0.99 -14.75 -6.92
C SER A 64 -0.43 -14.20 -6.83
N VAL A 65 -0.65 -12.95 -7.25
CA VAL A 65 -1.93 -12.25 -7.08
C VAL A 65 -2.50 -11.79 -8.41
N ALA A 66 -3.82 -11.84 -8.54
CA ALA A 66 -4.48 -11.37 -9.75
C ALA A 66 -4.40 -9.85 -9.85
N MET A 67 -4.17 -9.33 -11.06
CA MET A 67 -4.07 -7.87 -11.30
C MET A 67 -5.31 -7.10 -10.81
N GLY A 68 -6.49 -7.70 -10.91
CA GLY A 68 -7.74 -7.12 -10.39
C GLY A 68 -7.72 -6.94 -8.87
N GLU A 69 -7.25 -7.94 -8.13
CA GLU A 69 -7.12 -7.87 -6.67
C GLU A 69 -6.09 -6.84 -6.24
N ALA A 70 -4.92 -6.86 -6.89
CA ALA A 70 -3.87 -5.88 -6.65
C ALA A 70 -4.36 -4.45 -6.88
N SER A 71 -5.14 -4.22 -7.94
CA SER A 71 -5.71 -2.90 -8.22
C SER A 71 -6.68 -2.43 -7.13
N GLY A 72 -7.55 -3.33 -6.63
CA GLY A 72 -8.47 -3.01 -5.54
C GLY A 72 -7.76 -2.71 -4.23
N TRP A 73 -6.68 -3.43 -3.93
CA TRP A 73 -5.85 -3.16 -2.76
C TRP A 73 -5.13 -1.80 -2.83
N LEU A 74 -4.61 -1.45 -4.01
CA LEU A 74 -3.96 -0.16 -4.23
C LEU A 74 -4.95 1.01 -4.14
N GLU A 75 -6.17 0.83 -4.66
CA GLU A 75 -7.24 1.82 -4.51
C GLU A 75 -7.61 2.01 -3.04
N ALA A 76 -7.80 0.91 -2.29
CA ALA A 76 -8.07 0.97 -0.86
C ALA A 76 -6.92 1.65 -0.08
N ALA A 77 -5.67 1.31 -0.39
CA ALA A 77 -4.48 1.92 0.19
C ALA A 77 -4.44 3.43 -0.06
N HIS A 78 -4.72 3.84 -1.30
CA HIS A 78 -4.82 5.25 -1.68
C HIS A 78 -5.89 5.98 -0.86
N GLN A 79 -7.11 5.43 -0.76
CA GLN A 79 -8.20 6.02 0.01
C GLN A 79 -7.87 6.14 1.51
N ILE A 80 -7.22 5.13 2.11
CA ILE A 80 -6.78 5.16 3.51
C ILE A 80 -5.79 6.30 3.76
N VAL A 81 -4.85 6.54 2.85
CA VAL A 81 -3.85 7.60 3.03
C VAL A 81 -4.43 8.97 2.69
N ALA A 82 -5.24 9.06 1.63
CA ALA A 82 -5.95 10.27 1.23
C ALA A 82 -6.90 10.79 2.32
N SER A 83 -7.64 9.90 3.00
CA SER A 83 -8.54 10.27 4.10
C SER A 83 -7.82 10.89 5.30
N LYS A 84 -6.52 10.62 5.47
CA LYS A 84 -5.66 11.20 6.52
C LYS A 84 -5.09 12.57 6.14
N LEU A 85 -5.34 13.06 4.92
CA LEU A 85 -4.97 14.40 4.51
C LEU A 85 -5.98 15.43 5.03
N THR A 86 -5.51 16.64 5.28
CA THR A 86 -6.38 17.75 5.69
C THR A 86 -7.40 18.05 4.58
N LYS A 87 -8.54 18.66 4.93
CA LYS A 87 -9.53 19.09 3.92
C LYS A 87 -8.91 19.99 2.85
N LYS A 88 -7.98 20.86 3.25
CA LYS A 88 -7.23 21.73 2.34
C LYS A 88 -6.36 20.92 1.37
N ALA A 89 -5.57 19.98 1.87
CA ALA A 89 -4.70 19.14 1.05
C ALA A 89 -5.50 18.23 0.10
N ARG A 90 -6.68 17.73 0.51
CA ARG A 90 -7.57 16.97 -0.39
C ARG A 90 -8.12 17.85 -1.52
N ALA A 91 -8.62 19.05 -1.19
CA ALA A 91 -9.13 19.99 -2.18
C ALA A 91 -8.04 20.42 -3.21
N GLU A 92 -6.81 20.64 -2.77
CA GLU A 92 -5.67 20.95 -3.65
C GLU A 92 -5.30 19.79 -4.60
N LEU A 93 -5.65 18.56 -4.23
CA LEU A 93 -5.39 17.35 -5.01
C LEU A 93 -6.62 16.88 -5.83
N GLY A 94 -7.76 17.56 -5.72
CA GLY A 94 -9.02 17.13 -6.36
C GLY A 94 -9.62 15.86 -5.77
N LEU A 95 -9.33 15.58 -4.48
CA LEU A 95 -9.79 14.41 -3.72
C LEU A 95 -10.95 14.72 -2.77
#